data_AF-A0A5R2NAP8-F1
#
_entry.id   AF-A0A5R2NAP8-F1
#
_cell.length_a   1.000
_cell.length_b   1.000
_cell.length_c   1.000
_cell.angle_alpha   90.00
_cell.angle_beta   90.00
_cell.angle_gamma   90.00
#
_symmetry.space_group_name_H-M   'P 1'
#
loop_
_entity.id
_entity.type
_entity.pdbx_description
1 polymer ?
#
loop_
_entity_poly.entity_id
_entity_poly.type
_entity_poly.pdbx_seq_one_letter_code
_entity_poly.pdbx_strand_id
1 'polypeptide(L)'
;MAKADTVKKRAPVKTRRPPVGASPGTLIADPAARRSELRLTLISPQKFKTIENASIDDVKANCRKWPVIWLDCTGLANIQLIEEIGRIFSLHPLALEDV
;
A
#
# COMPACT_ATOMS: atom_id res chain seq x y z
N MET A 1 6.54 35.27 35.31
CA MET A 1 6.37 33.81 35.34
C MET A 1 6.09 33.33 33.92
N ALA A 2 7.12 32.94 33.17
CA ALA A 2 6.97 32.45 31.79
C ALA A 2 6.97 30.92 31.81
N LYS A 3 5.92 30.32 31.26
CA LYS A 3 5.73 28.87 31.19
C LYS A 3 6.77 28.27 30.23
N ALA A 4 7.47 27.24 30.69
CA ALA A 4 8.42 26.48 29.89
C ALA A 4 7.69 25.70 28.79
N ASP A 5 8.14 25.88 27.55
CA ASP A 5 7.73 25.08 26.40
C ASP A 5 8.16 23.62 26.60
N THR A 6 7.19 22.76 26.87
CA THR A 6 7.41 21.31 26.89
C THR A 6 7.71 20.82 25.48
N VAL A 7 8.98 20.52 25.23
CA VAL A 7 9.44 19.82 24.02
C VAL A 7 8.73 18.46 23.96
N LYS A 8 7.78 18.31 23.04
CA LYS A 8 7.10 17.03 22.77
C LYS A 8 8.15 16.00 22.34
N LYS A 9 8.42 15.01 23.20
CA LYS A 9 9.27 13.86 22.85
C LYS A 9 8.69 13.18 21.61
N ARG A 10 9.48 13.11 20.53
CA ARG A 10 9.11 12.35 19.33
C ARG A 10 8.95 10.89 19.73
N ALA A 11 7.82 10.27 19.36
CA ALA A 11 7.59 8.86 19.60
C ALA A 11 8.73 8.04 18.96
N PRO A 12 9.20 6.96 19.60
CA PRO A 12 10.22 6.10 19.01
C PRO A 12 9.69 5.58 17.68
N VAL A 13 10.51 5.68 16.63
CA VAL A 13 10.21 5.08 15.34
C VAL A 13 10.14 3.58 15.57
N LYS A 14 8.92 3.03 15.62
CA LYS A 14 8.74 1.58 15.60
C LYS A 14 9.33 1.08 14.29
N THR A 15 10.38 0.29 14.39
CA THR A 15 10.97 -0.41 13.25
C THR A 15 9.91 -1.27 12.58
N ARG A 16 9.69 -1.08 11.28
CA ARG A 16 8.80 -1.86 10.40
C ARG A 16 9.29 -3.29 10.15
N ARG A 17 10.00 -3.88 11.11
CA ARG A 17 10.57 -5.21 10.93
C ARG A 17 9.58 -6.25 11.40
N PRO A 18 9.43 -7.37 10.66
CA PRO A 18 8.72 -8.53 11.19
C PRO A 18 9.34 -8.99 12.52
N PRO A 19 8.53 -9.64 13.39
CA PRO A 19 9.02 -10.19 14.64
C PRO A 19 10.10 -11.25 14.36
N VAL A 20 11.04 -11.37 15.29
CA VAL A 20 12.10 -12.38 15.20
C VAL A 20 11.47 -13.77 15.07
N GLY A 21 11.91 -14.53 14.06
CA GLY A 21 11.37 -15.86 13.76
C GLY A 21 10.16 -15.87 12.83
N ALA A 22 9.70 -14.71 12.33
CA ALA A 22 8.73 -14.67 11.24
C ALA A 22 9.28 -15.38 10.00
N SER A 23 8.42 -16.10 9.28
CA SER A 23 8.81 -16.73 8.02
C SER A 23 9.05 -15.67 6.95
N PRO A 24 10.01 -15.86 6.03
CA PRO A 24 10.21 -14.94 4.92
C PRO A 24 8.93 -14.81 4.06
N GLY A 25 8.60 -13.59 3.66
CA GLY A 25 7.37 -13.23 2.94
C GLY A 25 6.16 -12.98 3.83
N THR A 26 6.32 -12.94 5.16
CA THR A 26 5.21 -12.68 6.07
C THR A 26 4.82 -11.20 6.02
N LEU A 27 3.60 -10.91 5.58
CA LEU A 27 3.06 -9.55 5.59
C LEU A 27 2.49 -9.21 6.96
N ILE A 28 2.92 -8.07 7.49
CA ILE A 28 2.49 -7.56 8.80
C ILE A 28 2.13 -6.10 8.64
N ALA A 29 0.84 -5.79 8.76
CA ALA A 29 0.37 -4.41 8.72
C ALA A 29 0.92 -3.63 9.91
N ASP A 30 1.39 -2.40 9.65
CA ASP A 30 1.69 -1.44 10.69
C ASP A 30 0.40 -1.14 11.49
N PRO A 31 0.38 -1.31 12.83
CA PRO A 31 -0.78 -0.97 13.64
C PRO A 31 -1.25 0.48 13.53
N ALA A 32 -0.36 1.39 13.09
CA ALA A 32 -0.67 2.78 12.82
C ALA A 32 -1.05 3.06 11.35
N ALA A 33 -1.06 2.04 10.49
CA ALA A 33 -1.47 2.20 9.10
C ALA A 33 -2.93 2.65 9.01
N ARG A 34 -3.18 3.55 8.06
CA ARG A 34 -4.55 3.94 7.69
C ARG A 34 -5.19 2.85 6.85
N ARG A 35 -6.53 2.92 6.76
CA ARG A 35 -7.32 2.08 5.87
C ARG A 35 -6.76 2.12 4.46
N SER A 36 -6.71 0.96 3.81
CA SER A 36 -6.27 0.85 2.44
C SER A 36 -7.28 1.41 1.45
N GLU A 37 -6.81 2.30 0.59
CA GLU A 37 -7.56 2.99 -0.45
C GLU A 37 -6.79 2.89 -1.77
N LEU A 38 -7.52 2.57 -2.84
CA LEU A 38 -6.94 2.43 -4.17
C LEU A 38 -7.42 3.56 -5.08
N ARG A 39 -6.52 4.05 -5.91
CA ARG A 39 -6.83 4.91 -7.04
C ARG A 39 -6.17 4.35 -8.28
N LEU A 40 -6.95 4.19 -9.35
CA LEU A 40 -6.49 3.56 -10.58
C LEU A 40 -6.51 4.58 -11.72
N THR A 41 -5.34 4.88 -12.27
CA THR A 41 -5.19 5.69 -13.48
C THR A 41 -4.82 4.80 -14.65
N LEU A 42 -5.60 4.89 -15.72
CA LEU A 42 -5.51 4.07 -16.92
C LEU A 42 -5.05 4.97 -18.07
N ILE A 43 -3.98 4.58 -18.75
CA ILE A 43 -3.27 5.46 -19.68
C ILE A 43 -3.04 4.73 -21.00
N SER A 44 -3.32 5.43 -22.10
CA SER A 44 -3.00 5.04 -23.47
C SER A 44 -2.55 6.28 -24.25
N PRO A 45 -1.97 6.14 -25.45
CA PRO A 45 -1.52 7.31 -26.21
C PRO A 45 -2.65 8.28 -26.59
N GLN A 46 -3.90 7.80 -26.72
CA GLN A 46 -5.04 8.60 -27.19
C GLN A 46 -5.98 9.06 -26.06
N LYS A 47 -5.96 8.40 -24.90
CA LYS A 47 -6.88 8.68 -23.80
C LYS A 47 -6.29 8.28 -22.46
N PHE A 48 -6.78 8.92 -21.41
CA PHE A 48 -6.57 8.51 -20.03
C PHE A 48 -7.90 8.55 -19.27
N LYS A 49 -8.00 7.77 -18.19
CA LYS A 49 -9.14 7.75 -17.28
C LYS A 49 -8.64 7.49 -15.86
N THR A 50 -9.26 8.14 -14.89
CA THR A 50 -9.04 7.86 -13.47
C THR A 50 -10.29 7.27 -12.84
N ILE A 51 -10.11 6.26 -12.00
CA ILE A 51 -11.15 5.68 -11.14
C ILE A 51 -10.73 6.00 -9.70
N GLU A 52 -11.44 6.94 -9.09
CA GLU A 52 -11.30 7.25 -7.67
C GLU A 52 -11.97 6.16 -6.84
N ASN A 53 -11.40 5.83 -5.68
CA ASN A 53 -11.87 4.74 -4.79
C ASN A 53 -12.03 3.41 -5.54
N ALA A 54 -11.03 3.04 -6.34
CA ALA A 54 -11.04 1.83 -7.14
C ALA A 54 -11.15 0.57 -6.25
N SER A 55 -11.81 -0.46 -6.76
CA SER A 55 -11.80 -1.79 -6.18
C SER A 55 -10.69 -2.65 -6.79
N ILE A 56 -10.38 -3.78 -6.14
CA ILE A 56 -9.45 -4.75 -6.71
C ILE A 56 -9.99 -5.36 -8.01
N ASP A 57 -11.31 -5.44 -8.16
CA ASP A 57 -11.95 -5.95 -9.38
C ASP A 57 -11.83 -4.96 -10.54
N ASP A 58 -11.82 -3.64 -10.27
CA ASP A 58 -11.49 -2.62 -11.27
C ASP A 58 -10.07 -2.82 -11.81
N VAL A 59 -9.12 -3.15 -10.93
CA VAL A 59 -7.73 -3.45 -11.33
C VAL A 59 -7.71 -4.67 -12.26
N LYS A 60 -8.28 -5.80 -11.82
CA LYS A 60 -8.35 -7.04 -12.63
C LYS A 60 -9.01 -6.81 -13.99
N ALA A 61 -10.10 -6.03 -14.03
CA ALA A 61 -10.85 -5.76 -15.25
C ALA A 61 -10.10 -4.88 -16.26
N ASN A 62 -9.09 -4.11 -15.82
CA ASN A 62 -8.37 -3.15 -16.65
C ASN A 62 -6.91 -3.52 -16.95
N CYS A 63 -6.25 -4.37 -16.14
CA CYS A 63 -4.83 -4.75 -16.32
C CYS A 63 -4.48 -5.26 -17.73
N ARG A 64 -5.41 -5.89 -18.44
CA ARG A 64 -5.19 -6.40 -19.82
C ARG A 64 -5.75 -5.52 -20.93
N LYS A 65 -6.45 -4.44 -20.58
CA LYS A 65 -7.14 -3.56 -21.54
C LYS A 65 -6.39 -2.27 -21.83
N TRP A 66 -5.50 -1.87 -20.92
CA TRP A 66 -4.75 -0.63 -21.01
C TRP A 66 -3.26 -0.92 -21.10
N PRO A 67 -2.53 -0.22 -21.99
CA PRO A 67 -1.10 -0.46 -22.16
C PRO A 67 -0.29 0.02 -20.96
N VAL A 68 -0.75 1.05 -20.25
CA VAL A 68 -0.14 1.54 -19.01
C VAL A 68 -1.23 1.72 -17.96
N ILE A 69 -0.95 1.24 -16.76
CA ILE A 69 -1.77 1.46 -15.58
C ILE A 69 -0.91 1.98 -14.44
N TRP A 70 -1.44 2.94 -13.68
CA TRP A 70 -0.87 3.41 -12.44
C TRP A 70 -1.88 3.14 -11.32
N LEU A 71 -1.55 2.16 -10.49
CA LEU A 71 -2.28 1.85 -9.28
C LEU A 71 -1.60 2.53 -8.10
N ASP A 72 -2.30 3.48 -7.47
CA ASP A 72 -1.92 4.06 -6.20
C ASP A 72 -2.65 3.32 -5.08
N CYS A 73 -1.89 2.86 -4.08
CA CYS A 73 -2.40 2.15 -2.91
C CYS A 73 -1.91 2.88 -1.67
N THR A 74 -2.81 3.61 -1.01
CA THR A 74 -2.49 4.39 0.19
C THR A 74 -3.11 3.72 1.42
N GLY A 75 -2.41 3.78 2.56
CA GLY A 75 -2.80 3.05 3.76
C GLY A 75 -2.63 1.53 3.57
N LEU A 76 -1.77 0.88 4.34
CA LEU A 76 -1.45 -0.55 4.14
C LEU A 76 -2.02 -1.43 5.27
N ALA A 77 -3.14 -1.01 5.86
CA ALA A 77 -3.76 -1.77 6.94
C ALA A 77 -4.42 -3.08 6.48
N ASN A 78 -4.83 -3.19 5.21
CA ASN A 78 -5.52 -4.36 4.68
C ASN A 78 -4.55 -5.35 4.00
N ILE A 79 -3.99 -6.27 4.77
CA ILE A 79 -3.01 -7.26 4.28
C ILE A 79 -3.58 -8.08 3.11
N GLN A 80 -4.84 -8.52 3.19
CA GLN A 80 -5.44 -9.34 2.13
C GLN A 80 -5.48 -8.61 0.78
N LEU A 81 -5.75 -7.31 0.81
CA LEU A 81 -5.73 -6.47 -0.40
C LEU A 81 -4.32 -6.38 -0.99
N ILE A 82 -3.29 -6.19 -0.15
CA ILE A 82 -1.90 -6.08 -0.60
C ILE A 82 -1.43 -7.42 -1.20
N GLU A 83 -1.80 -8.55 -0.58
CA GLU A 83 -1.54 -9.87 -1.16
C GLU A 83 -2.22 -10.05 -2.52
N GLU A 84 -3.45 -9.56 -2.66
CA GLU A 84 -4.20 -9.69 -3.91
C GLU A 84 -3.60 -8.84 -5.03
N ILE A 85 -3.15 -7.62 -4.72
CA ILE A 85 -2.34 -6.80 -5.62
C ILE A 85 -1.07 -7.56 -6.02
N GLY A 86 -0.36 -8.12 -5.04
CA GLY A 86 0.82 -8.94 -5.28
C GLY A 86 0.57 -10.09 -6.24
N ARG A 87 -0.53 -10.83 -6.06
CA ARG A 87 -0.95 -11.92 -6.96
C ARG A 87 -1.26 -11.42 -8.37
N ILE A 88 -1.98 -10.30 -8.51
CA ILE A 88 -2.35 -9.73 -9.83
C ILE A 88 -1.09 -9.35 -10.63
N PHE A 89 -0.10 -8.75 -9.96
CA PHE A 89 1.13 -8.27 -10.59
C PHE A 89 2.28 -9.27 -10.52
N SER A 90 2.04 -10.47 -9.99
CA SER A 90 3.06 -11.51 -9.80
C SER A 90 4.28 -11.01 -9.02
N LEU A 91 4.05 -10.19 -7.99
CA LEU A 91 5.07 -9.72 -7.08
C LEU A 91 5.48 -10.85 -6.12
N HIS A 92 6.79 -11.03 -5.96
CA HIS A 92 7.31 -12.04 -5.04
C HIS A 92 6.93 -11.68 -3.58
N PRO A 93 6.56 -12.64 -2.72
CA PRO A 93 6.18 -12.35 -1.32
C PRO A 93 7.22 -11.54 -0.54
N LEU A 94 8.52 -11.80 -0.76
CA LEU A 94 9.60 -10.99 -0.16
C LEU A 94 9.58 -9.53 -0.59
N ALA A 95 9.22 -9.25 -1.85
CA ALA A 95 9.11 -7.88 -2.32
C ALA A 95 7.90 -7.17 -1.71
N LEU A 96 6.85 -7.91 -1.31
CA LEU A 96 5.69 -7.37 -0.62
C LEU A 96 5.98 -7.12 0.88
N GLU A 97 6.82 -7.95 1.50
CA GLU A 97 7.26 -7.80 2.89
C GLU A 97 8.02 -6.49 3.13
N ASP A 98 8.80 -6.04 2.14
CA ASP A 98 9.62 -4.82 2.23
C ASP A 98 8.83 -3.49 2.12
N VAL A 99 7.52 -3.53 1.88
CA VAL A 99 6.64 -2.36 1.63
C VAL A 99 6.08 -1.79 2.94
#